data_AF-A0A4Q5VCU3-F1
#
_entry.id   AF-A0A4Q5VCU3-F1
#
_cell.length_a   1.000
_cell.length_b   1.000
_cell.length_c   1.000
_cell.angle_alpha   90.00
_cell.angle_beta   90.00
_cell.angle_gamma   90.00
#
_symmetry.space_group_name_H-M   'P 1'
#
loop_
_entity.id
_entity.type
_entity.pdbx_description
1 polymer ?
#
loop_
_entity_poly.entity_id
_entity_poly.type
_entity_poly.pdbx_seq_one_letter_code
_entity_poly.pdbx_strand_id
1 'polypeptide(L)' 'MESTTSTSNKEFIRKRICIYAGKDIDPMSDEQVDNILKTKFNISLPQRQTLNESLKATNNDHEIIGLILQYRSAT' A
#
# COMPACT_ATOMS: atom_id res chain seq x y z
N MET A 1 26.79 -12.41 -11.23
CA MET A 1 26.62 -10.95 -11.41
C MET A 1 25.20 -10.74 -11.91
N GLU A 2 24.49 -9.86 -11.22
CA GLU A 2 23.21 -9.23 -11.55
C GLU A 2 22.08 -10.10 -12.12
N SER A 3 21.16 -10.48 -11.24
CA SER A 3 19.84 -11.00 -11.60
C SER A 3 19.05 -9.99 -12.43
N THR A 4 19.01 -10.23 -13.73
CA THR A 4 17.86 -10.07 -14.63
C THR A 4 16.77 -9.06 -14.23
N THR A 5 16.80 -7.92 -14.90
CA THR A 5 15.75 -6.90 -15.10
C THR A 5 14.37 -7.44 -15.46
N SER A 6 13.37 -7.17 -14.59
CA SER A 6 11.96 -6.80 -14.94
C SER A 6 11.06 -6.55 -13.71
N THR A 7 11.53 -6.75 -12.48
CA THR A 7 10.77 -6.50 -11.22
C THR A 7 10.96 -5.07 -10.67
N SER A 8 11.18 -4.07 -11.51
CA SER A 8 11.70 -2.77 -11.03
C SER A 8 10.63 -1.85 -10.43
N ASN A 9 9.36 -1.97 -10.83
CA ASN A 9 8.32 -1.07 -10.34
C ASN A 9 7.66 -1.56 -9.05
N LYS A 10 7.33 -2.85 -8.97
CA LYS A 10 6.67 -3.44 -7.79
C LYS A 10 7.54 -3.37 -6.53
N GLU A 11 8.82 -3.70 -6.65
CA GLU A 11 9.82 -3.57 -5.59
C GLU A 11 10.02 -2.11 -5.17
N PHE A 12 10.01 -1.18 -6.12
CA PHE A 12 10.12 0.26 -5.85
C PHE A 12 8.91 0.77 -5.06
N ILE A 13 7.70 0.43 -5.49
CA ILE A 13 6.46 0.77 -4.81
C ILE A 13 6.46 0.19 -3.39
N ARG A 14 6.84 -1.09 -3.23
CA ARG A 14 6.95 -1.72 -1.90
C ARG A 14 7.91 -0.98 -1.00
N LYS A 15 9.14 -0.69 -1.47
CA LYS A 15 10.11 0.10 -0.70
C LYS A 15 9.54 1.43 -0.26
N ARG A 16 8.86 2.15 -1.17
CA ARG A 16 8.23 3.44 -0.86
C ARG A 16 7.15 3.29 0.20
N ILE A 17 6.31 2.26 0.11
CA ILE A 17 5.28 1.94 1.12
C ILE A 17 5.94 1.66 2.47
N CYS A 18 6.99 0.85 2.53
CA CYS A 18 7.71 0.56 3.78
C CYS A 18 8.36 1.82 4.38
N ILE A 19 8.93 2.70 3.54
CA ILE A 19 9.49 3.99 3.98
C ILE A 19 8.41 4.88 4.59
N TYR A 20 7.25 4.99 3.93
CA TYR A 20 6.10 5.73 4.44
C TYR A 20 5.56 5.16 5.76
N ALA A 21 5.45 3.82 5.83
CA ALA A 21 5.04 3.11 7.02
C ALA A 21 6.04 3.25 8.18
N GLY A 22 7.32 3.48 7.87
CA GLY A 22 8.42 3.49 8.84
C GLY A 22 8.75 2.10 9.39
N LYS A 23 8.20 1.04 8.78
CA LYS A 23 8.47 -0.38 9.09
C LYS A 23 8.23 -1.22 7.85
N ASP A 24 8.78 -2.44 7.81
CA ASP A 24 8.44 -3.38 6.74
C ASP A 24 6.98 -3.82 6.91
N ILE A 25 6.16 -3.59 5.87
CA ILE A 25 4.78 -4.04 5.83
C ILE A 25 4.54 -4.80 4.53
N ASP A 26 3.60 -5.73 4.58
CA ASP A 26 3.10 -6.39 3.38
C ASP A 26 1.89 -5.62 2.82
N PRO A 27 1.98 -5.00 1.61
CA PRO A 27 0.86 -4.25 1.04
C PRO A 27 -0.28 -5.14 0.51
N MET A 28 -0.09 -6.46 0.46
CA MET A 28 -1.14 -7.42 0.09
C MET A 28 -1.96 -7.86 1.30
N SER A 29 -1.41 -7.76 2.51
CA SER A 29 -2.07 -8.06 3.77
C SER A 29 -3.02 -6.94 4.18
N ASP A 30 -4.32 -7.23 4.15
CA ASP A 30 -5.35 -6.26 4.50
C ASP A 30 -5.22 -5.74 5.94
N GLU A 31 -4.88 -6.63 6.88
CA GLU A 31 -4.69 -6.30 8.29
C GLU A 31 -3.50 -5.35 8.49
N GLN A 32 -2.36 -5.61 7.85
CA GLN A 32 -1.19 -4.75 7.98
C GLN A 32 -1.43 -3.36 7.37
N VAL A 33 -2.11 -3.31 6.23
CA VAL A 33 -2.49 -2.05 5.57
C VAL A 33 -3.47 -1.26 6.41
N ASP A 34 -4.53 -1.89 6.94
CA ASP A 34 -5.49 -1.20 7.81
C ASP A 34 -4.82 -0.67 9.08
N ASN A 35 -3.99 -1.49 9.72
CA ASN A 35 -3.29 -1.11 10.94
C ASN A 35 -2.32 0.06 10.70
N ILE A 36 -1.53 0.06 9.63
CA ILE A 36 -0.62 1.18 9.35
C ILE A 36 -1.39 2.46 9.02
N LEU A 37 -2.47 2.37 8.24
CA LEU A 37 -3.27 3.53 7.88
C LEU A 37 -3.88 4.17 9.13
N LYS A 38 -4.43 3.37 10.05
CA LYS A 38 -4.99 3.86 11.32
C LYS A 38 -3.91 4.38 12.27
N THR A 39 -2.83 3.63 12.50
CA THR A 39 -1.85 3.96 13.55
C THR A 39 -0.85 5.03 13.12
N LYS A 40 -0.37 4.98 11.88
CA LYS A 40 0.69 5.87 11.40
C LYS A 40 0.14 7.13 10.74
N PHE A 41 -0.90 6.97 9.94
CA PHE A 41 -1.48 8.05 9.16
C PHE A 41 -2.75 8.63 9.77
N ASN A 42 -3.28 8.00 10.83
CA ASN A 42 -4.58 8.37 11.44
C ASN A 42 -5.71 8.40 10.39
N ILE A 43 -5.63 7.51 9.40
CA ILE A 43 -6.61 7.36 8.33
C ILE A 43 -7.61 6.29 8.74
N SER A 44 -8.87 6.70 8.86
CA SER A 44 -9.98 5.78 9.05
C SER A 44 -10.59 5.45 7.70
N LEU A 45 -10.47 4.19 7.30
CA LEU A 45 -11.08 3.70 6.08
C LEU A 45 -12.59 3.56 6.23
N PRO A 46 -13.39 3.93 5.20
CA PRO A 46 -14.82 3.69 5.21
C PRO A 46 -15.10 2.19 5.19
N GLN A 47 -16.15 1.74 5.90
CA GLN A 47 -16.60 0.35 5.81
C GLN A 47 -17.12 0.06 4.40
N ARG A 48 -16.46 -0.85 3.68
CA ARG A 48 -16.83 -1.34 2.35
C ARG A 48 -16.71 -2.86 2.32
N GLN A 49 -17.18 -3.47 1.22
CA GLN A 49 -17.10 -4.92 1.02
C GLN A 49 -15.66 -5.44 0.94
N THR A 50 -14.71 -4.64 0.46
CA THR A 50 -13.29 -5.03 0.38
C THR A 50 -12.39 -3.85 0.71
N LEU A 51 -11.17 -4.14 1.18
CA LEU A 51 -10.18 -3.12 1.47
C LEU A 51 -9.82 -2.29 0.22
N ASN A 52 -9.73 -2.91 -0.96
CA ASN A 52 -9.44 -2.17 -2.19
C ASN A 52 -10.49 -1.09 -2.48
N GLU A 53 -11.77 -1.37 -2.26
CA GLU A 53 -12.83 -0.38 -2.41
C GLU A 53 -12.74 0.72 -1.34
N SER A 54 -12.42 0.38 -0.09
CA SER A 54 -12.14 1.35 0.96
C SER A 54 -10.95 2.26 0.64
N LEU A 55 -9.87 1.69 0.11
CA LEU A 55 -8.67 2.41 -0.33
C LEU A 55 -9.02 3.35 -1.48
N LYS A 56 -9.70 2.89 -2.53
CA LYS A 56 -10.11 3.76 -3.65
C LYS A 56 -10.98 4.94 -3.21
N ALA A 57 -11.89 4.72 -2.27
CA ALA A 57 -12.74 5.78 -1.72
C ALA A 57 -11.94 6.85 -0.96
N THR A 58 -10.77 6.49 -0.42
CA THR A 58 -9.91 7.37 0.40
C THR A 58 -8.67 7.88 -0.36
N ASN A 59 -8.43 7.38 -1.58
CA ASN A 59 -7.21 7.61 -2.36
C ASN A 59 -6.96 9.08 -2.74
N ASN A 60 -7.99 9.93 -2.75
CA ASN A 60 -7.83 11.34 -3.16
C ASN A 60 -6.97 12.16 -2.18
N ASP A 61 -6.84 11.74 -0.92
CA ASP A 61 -6.18 12.54 0.11
C ASP A 61 -4.77 12.05 0.46
N HIS A 62 -4.36 10.85 0.04
CA HIS A 62 -3.14 10.22 0.54
C HIS A 62 -2.35 9.40 -0.50
N GLU A 63 -1.12 9.85 -0.82
CA GLU A 63 -0.21 9.18 -1.75
C GLU A 63 0.04 7.70 -1.39
N ILE A 64 0.14 7.38 -0.09
CA ILE A 64 0.36 6.00 0.39
C ILE A 64 -0.73 5.03 -0.05
N ILE A 65 -1.98 5.49 -0.10
CA ILE A 65 -3.13 4.67 -0.52
C ILE A 65 -3.01 4.36 -2.01
N GLY A 66 -2.61 5.34 -2.81
CA GLY A 66 -2.38 5.18 -4.25
C GLY A 66 -1.26 4.20 -4.55
N LEU A 67 -0.18 4.25 -3.77
CA LEU A 67 0.93 3.31 -3.87
C LEU A 67 0.50 1.88 -3.52
N ILE A 68 -0.27 1.70 -2.45
CA ILE A 68 -0.79 0.39 -2.04
C ILE A 68 -1.71 -0.18 -3.13
N LEU A 69 -2.64 0.63 -3.65
CA LEU A 69 -3.51 0.24 -4.76
C LEU A 69 -2.70 -0.16 -6.00
N GLN A 70 -1.71 0.65 -6.37
CA GLN A 70 -0.84 0.38 -7.52
C GLN A 70 -0.06 -0.93 -7.33
N TYR A 71 0.44 -1.21 -6.13
CA TYR A 71 1.12 -2.46 -5.81
C TYR A 71 0.19 -3.68 -5.94
N ARG A 72 -1.04 -3.56 -5.44
CA ARG A 72 -2.05 -4.62 -5.46
C ARG A 72 -2.59 -4.87 -6.88
N SER A 73 -2.74 -3.83 -7.68
CA SER A 73 -3.15 -3.91 -9.08
C SER A 73 -2.05 -4.41 -10.02
N ALA A 74 -0.78 -4.24 -9.67
CA ALA A 74 0.37 -4.75 -10.44
C ALA A 74 0.65 -6.26 -10.17
N THR A 75 -0.40 -7.06 -10.01
CA THR A 75 -0.32 -8.51 -9.80
C THR A 75 -0.54 -9.26 -11.10
#